data_AF-A0A1S8AUZ5-F1
#
_entry.id   AF-A0A1S8AUZ5-F1
#
_cell.length_a   1.000
_cell.length_b   1.000
_cell.length_c   1.000
_cell.angle_alpha   90.00
_cell.angle_beta   90.00
_cell.angle_gamma   90.00
#
_symmetry.space_group_name_H-M   'P 1'
#
loop_
_entity.id
_entity.type
_entity.pdbx_description
1 polymer ?
#
loop_
_entity_poly.entity_id
_entity_poly.type
_entity_poly.pdbx_seq_one_letter_code
_entity_poly.pdbx_strand_id
1 'polypeptide(L)'
;MIPLKTFVSERRAANLLQQVRWRDGVYCPRCRAESVIRYGSYRVFQRYRCKNCDRTFNDQTGTVFEHSAVELRKWFLAVYTYIRFNTSLRQLDVEIDVSYKTVYRRVQRFLRALDAPQPQLEGPVEIDELYVKTGLKGRERDRPSRSRGLSTRGRGSYEQDKLPVFILADRGTGDRYVIPAKAADESTIRLLLADRKEESLTVYTDGFRAYEPLDEDDAFDREYVVHGDGEYADGDVHVNTCESHGSLARSWLSPHRGVSKAKLTPYLRAFQLRRRVYRKPGKEALKTIPKTAL
;
A
#
# COMPACT_ATOMS: atom_id res chain seq x y z
N MET A 1 3.22 4.85 22.44
CA MET A 1 4.41 4.12 22.94
C MET A 1 4.92 3.14 21.88
N ILE A 2 6.21 3.20 21.54
CA ILE A 2 6.88 2.29 20.57
C ILE A 2 7.07 0.90 21.22
N PRO A 3 6.79 -0.22 20.53
CA PRO A 3 6.88 -1.57 21.10
C PRO A 3 8.33 -2.11 21.15
N LEU A 4 9.23 -1.37 21.81
CA LEU A 4 10.68 -1.67 21.90
C LEU A 4 10.97 -3.10 22.37
N LYS A 5 10.18 -3.60 23.33
CA LYS A 5 10.28 -4.96 23.87
C LYS A 5 10.25 -6.05 22.79
N THR A 6 9.54 -5.84 21.69
CA THR A 6 9.46 -6.81 20.57
C THR A 6 10.68 -6.69 19.66
N PHE A 7 11.21 -5.48 19.46
CA PHE A 7 12.34 -5.22 18.55
C PHE A 7 13.69 -5.69 19.13
N VAL A 8 13.78 -5.82 20.45
CA VAL A 8 15.00 -6.28 21.14
C VAL A 8 14.99 -7.77 21.50
N SER A 9 13.93 -8.52 21.17
CA SER A 9 13.82 -9.93 21.56
C SER A 9 13.24 -10.78 20.43
N GLU A 10 14.06 -11.67 19.87
CA GLU A 10 13.66 -12.58 18.80
C GLU A 10 12.51 -13.51 19.24
N ARG A 11 12.53 -13.97 20.49
CA ARG A 11 11.43 -14.76 21.07
C ARG A 11 10.12 -13.98 21.11
N ARG A 12 10.14 -12.70 21.50
CA ARG A 12 8.91 -11.87 21.49
C ARG A 12 8.41 -11.58 20.08
N ALA A 13 9.31 -11.41 19.12
CA ALA A 13 8.93 -11.29 17.72
C ALA A 13 8.30 -12.59 17.19
N ALA A 14 8.88 -13.75 17.49
CA ALA A 14 8.31 -15.05 17.13
C ALA A 14 6.94 -15.29 17.75
N ASN A 15 6.78 -15.00 19.05
CA ASN A 15 5.48 -15.11 19.74
C ASN A 15 4.43 -14.20 19.11
N LEU A 16 4.80 -12.96 18.76
CA LEU A 16 3.87 -12.05 18.09
C LEU A 16 3.47 -12.58 16.71
N LEU A 17 4.42 -13.11 15.93
CA LEU A 17 4.11 -13.72 14.63
C LEU A 17 3.14 -14.89 14.79
N GLN A 18 3.40 -15.79 15.74
CA GLN A 18 2.51 -16.91 16.04
C GLN A 18 1.10 -16.44 16.42
N GLN A 19 0.99 -15.44 17.30
CA GLN A 19 -0.31 -14.87 17.74
C GLN A 19 -1.09 -14.23 16.60
N VAL A 20 -0.42 -13.48 15.73
CA VAL A 20 -1.07 -12.81 14.60
C VAL A 20 -1.50 -13.84 13.55
N ARG A 21 -0.64 -14.80 13.25
CA ARG A 21 -0.84 -15.76 12.16
C ARG A 21 -1.88 -16.83 12.50
N TRP A 22 -1.85 -17.34 13.72
CA TRP A 22 -2.68 -18.48 14.15
C TRP A 22 -3.78 -18.07 15.11
N ARG A 23 -4.28 -16.84 14.97
CA ARG A 23 -5.40 -16.33 15.77
C ARG A 23 -6.62 -17.25 15.71
N ASP A 24 -6.89 -17.79 14.52
CA ASP A 24 -8.08 -18.58 14.22
C ASP A 24 -7.77 -20.09 14.15
N GLY A 25 -6.64 -20.52 14.73
CA GLY A 25 -6.18 -21.90 14.72
C GLY A 25 -4.99 -22.15 13.79
N VAL A 26 -4.28 -23.25 14.03
CA VAL A 26 -3.11 -23.64 13.24
C VAL A 26 -3.56 -24.57 12.11
N TYR A 27 -3.24 -24.21 10.88
CA TYR A 27 -3.50 -25.03 9.69
C TYR A 27 -2.24 -25.20 8.85
N CYS A 28 -2.19 -26.26 8.05
CA CYS A 28 -1.07 -26.49 7.14
C CYS A 28 -1.05 -25.44 6.00
N PRO A 29 0.03 -24.66 5.83
CA PRO A 29 0.12 -23.67 4.75
C PRO A 29 0.06 -24.26 3.33
N ARG A 30 0.22 -25.58 3.19
CA ARG A 30 0.28 -26.27 1.90
C ARG A 30 -1.05 -26.89 1.50
N CYS A 31 -1.62 -27.74 2.37
CA CYS A 31 -2.87 -28.46 2.09
C CYS A 31 -4.09 -27.92 2.85
N ARG A 32 -3.94 -26.83 3.60
CA ARG A 32 -5.00 -26.17 4.40
C ARG A 32 -5.64 -27.02 5.50
N ALA A 33 -5.21 -28.26 5.70
CA ALA A 33 -5.72 -29.13 6.75
C ALA A 33 -5.41 -28.59 8.16
N GLU A 34 -6.40 -28.70 9.05
CA GLU A 34 -6.29 -28.34 10.48
C GLU A 34 -5.72 -29.47 11.34
N SER A 35 -5.60 -30.68 10.78
CA SER A 35 -4.99 -31.83 11.43
C SER A 35 -3.47 -31.65 11.53
N VAL A 36 -3.06 -30.89 12.54
CA VAL A 36 -1.68 -30.44 12.77
C VAL A 36 -1.28 -30.73 14.21
N ILE A 37 -0.07 -31.23 14.41
CA ILE A 37 0.53 -31.44 15.73
C ILE A 37 1.78 -30.59 15.92
N ARG A 38 2.08 -30.24 17.17
CA ARG A 38 3.39 -29.67 17.54
C ARG A 38 4.49 -30.72 17.32
N TYR A 39 5.61 -30.30 16.76
CA TYR A 39 6.72 -31.18 16.36
C TYR A 39 8.07 -30.59 16.79
N GLY A 40 8.19 -30.30 18.09
CA GLY A 40 9.34 -29.63 18.68
C GLY A 40 9.47 -28.17 18.26
N SER A 41 10.66 -27.61 18.42
CA SER A 41 10.98 -26.22 18.05
C SER A 41 12.34 -26.15 17.36
N TYR A 42 12.54 -25.09 16.57
CA TYR A 42 13.87 -24.76 16.05
C TYR A 42 14.17 -23.30 16.39
N ARG A 43 15.25 -23.08 17.14
CA ARG A 43 15.57 -21.79 17.76
C ARG A 43 14.39 -21.31 18.62
N VAL A 44 13.76 -20.19 18.26
CA VAL A 44 12.59 -19.64 18.98
C VAL A 44 11.26 -19.96 18.31
N PHE A 45 11.25 -20.68 17.18
CA PHE A 45 10.05 -20.93 16.38
C PHE A 45 9.46 -22.30 16.67
N GLN A 46 8.12 -22.35 16.81
CA GLN A 46 7.38 -23.60 16.95
C GLN A 46 7.39 -24.33 15.60
N ARG A 47 7.73 -25.63 15.62
CA ARG A 47 7.56 -26.50 14.46
C ARG A 47 6.25 -27.26 14.58
N TYR A 48 5.61 -27.46 13.44
CA TYR A 48 4.39 -28.22 13.32
C TYR A 48 4.57 -29.31 12.26
N ARG A 49 3.83 -30.42 12.40
CA ARG A 49 3.71 -31.46 11.38
C ARG A 49 2.25 -31.61 11.01
N CYS A 50 1.96 -31.53 9.71
CA CYS A 50 0.63 -31.81 9.19
C CYS A 50 0.44 -33.33 9.09
N LYS A 51 -0.68 -33.85 9.58
CA LYS A 51 -1.03 -35.27 9.49
C LYS A 51 -1.56 -35.68 8.12
N ASN A 52 -2.03 -34.73 7.30
CA ASN A 52 -2.59 -35.03 5.98
C ASN A 52 -1.53 -35.12 4.88
N CYS A 53 -0.50 -34.26 4.92
CA CYS A 53 0.55 -34.24 3.89
C CYS A 53 1.95 -34.59 4.42
N ASP A 54 2.07 -34.97 5.69
CA ASP A 54 3.31 -35.34 6.40
C ASP A 54 4.43 -34.28 6.42
N ARG A 55 4.19 -33.09 5.87
CA ARG A 55 5.20 -32.03 5.82
C ARG A 55 5.25 -31.23 7.11
N THR A 56 6.46 -30.82 7.48
CA THR A 56 6.68 -29.89 8.60
C THR A 56 6.66 -28.44 8.15
N PHE A 57 6.18 -27.55 9.02
CA PHE A 57 6.21 -26.10 8.82
C PHE A 57 6.42 -25.36 10.14
N ASN A 58 6.66 -24.05 10.08
CA ASN A 58 6.73 -23.18 11.26
C ASN A 58 5.94 -21.87 11.03
N ASP A 59 6.00 -20.97 12.00
CA ASP A 59 5.27 -19.70 11.96
C ASP A 59 5.71 -18.77 10.80
N GLN A 60 6.86 -19.02 10.17
CA GLN A 60 7.36 -18.27 9.02
C GLN A 60 7.03 -18.91 7.66
N THR A 61 6.70 -20.20 7.61
CA THR A 61 6.51 -20.95 6.34
C THR A 61 5.41 -20.33 5.48
N GLY A 62 5.67 -20.04 4.20
CA GLY A 62 4.70 -19.41 3.31
C GLY A 62 4.47 -17.90 3.54
N THR A 63 5.23 -17.26 4.42
CA THR A 63 5.10 -15.82 4.71
C THR A 63 6.21 -15.00 4.06
N VAL A 64 6.07 -13.68 4.08
CA VAL A 64 7.15 -12.74 3.68
C VAL A 64 8.44 -12.89 4.49
N PHE A 65 8.37 -13.48 5.69
CA PHE A 65 9.52 -13.71 6.58
C PHE A 65 10.25 -15.03 6.29
N GLU A 66 9.70 -15.90 5.45
CA GLU A 66 10.30 -17.19 5.13
C GLU A 66 11.67 -17.05 4.44
N HIS A 67 12.56 -18.01 4.71
CA HIS A 67 13.92 -18.09 4.13
C HIS A 67 14.75 -16.82 4.35
N SER A 68 14.49 -16.06 5.41
CA SER A 68 15.29 -14.89 5.77
C SER A 68 16.42 -15.23 6.71
N ALA A 69 17.64 -14.86 6.35
CA ALA A 69 18.79 -14.94 7.25
C ALA A 69 18.78 -13.82 8.31
N VAL A 70 18.01 -12.76 8.09
CA VAL A 70 17.87 -11.63 9.02
C VAL A 70 16.79 -11.96 10.04
N GLU A 71 17.12 -11.71 11.31
CA GLU A 71 16.26 -11.92 12.47
C GLU A 71 14.88 -11.26 12.33
N LEU A 72 13.85 -11.94 12.81
CA LEU A 72 12.47 -11.48 12.72
C LEU A 72 12.25 -10.17 13.48
N ARG A 73 12.91 -9.97 14.63
CA ARG A 73 12.86 -8.71 15.37
C ARG A 73 13.33 -7.51 14.54
N LYS A 74 14.36 -7.69 13.71
CA LYS A 74 14.89 -6.68 12.80
C LYS A 74 13.90 -6.41 11.67
N TRP A 75 13.26 -7.45 11.12
CA TRP A 75 12.20 -7.26 10.13
C TRP A 75 10.99 -6.53 10.66
N PHE A 76 10.54 -6.87 11.87
CA PHE A 76 9.44 -6.19 12.53
C PHE A 76 9.75 -4.72 12.76
N LEU A 77 10.97 -4.40 13.21
CA LEU A 77 11.42 -3.01 13.30
C LEU A 77 11.37 -2.34 11.92
N ALA A 78 11.95 -2.97 10.90
CA ALA A 78 12.05 -2.40 9.56
C ALA A 78 10.69 -2.12 8.92
N VAL A 79 9.74 -3.06 8.94
CA VAL A 79 8.40 -2.83 8.36
C VAL A 79 7.60 -1.84 9.20
N TYR A 80 7.77 -1.84 10.53
CA TYR A 80 7.09 -0.90 11.41
C TYR A 80 7.54 0.54 11.16
N THR A 81 8.85 0.80 11.12
CA THR A 81 9.39 2.15 10.90
C THR A 81 9.18 2.60 9.46
N TYR A 82 9.31 1.70 8.47
CA TYR A 82 8.97 1.98 7.08
C TYR A 82 7.53 2.50 6.95
N ILE A 83 6.54 1.75 7.48
CA ILE A 83 5.13 2.13 7.37
C ILE A 83 4.80 3.35 8.22
N ARG A 84 5.18 3.38 9.50
CA ARG A 84 4.72 4.46 10.41
C ARG A 84 5.51 5.74 10.28
N PHE A 85 6.82 5.65 10.18
CA PHE A 85 7.75 6.78 10.23
C PHE A 85 8.27 7.18 8.84
N ASN A 86 7.82 6.51 7.78
CA ASN A 86 8.26 6.77 6.40
C ASN A 86 9.79 6.68 6.24
N THR A 87 10.40 5.74 6.96
CA THR A 87 11.85 5.53 6.96
C THR A 87 12.32 5.03 5.59
N SER A 88 13.35 5.66 5.03
CA SER A 88 13.92 5.26 3.74
C SER A 88 14.67 3.93 3.83
N LEU A 89 14.78 3.21 2.71
CA LEU A 89 15.53 1.93 2.67
C LEU A 89 17.02 2.09 2.98
N ARG A 90 17.60 3.28 2.70
CA ARG A 90 18.99 3.65 3.00
C ARG A 90 19.23 4.09 4.45
N GLN A 91 18.16 4.32 5.18
CA GLN A 91 18.26 4.50 6.62
C GLN A 91 18.08 3.14 7.29
N LEU A 92 17.13 2.33 6.81
CA LEU A 92 16.91 0.98 7.34
C LEU A 92 18.15 0.07 7.25
N ASP A 93 18.92 0.10 6.17
CA ASP A 93 20.12 -0.73 6.02
C ASP A 93 21.20 -0.41 7.07
N VAL A 94 21.38 0.88 7.39
CA VAL A 94 22.27 1.33 8.46
C VAL A 94 21.70 0.98 9.84
N GLU A 95 20.43 1.33 10.11
CA GLU A 95 19.81 1.19 11.44
C GLU A 95 19.66 -0.26 11.89
N ILE A 96 19.41 -1.20 10.96
CA ILE A 96 19.28 -2.62 11.29
C ILE A 96 20.56 -3.43 10.99
N ASP A 97 21.61 -2.76 10.52
CA ASP A 97 22.89 -3.35 10.13
C ASP A 97 22.72 -4.56 9.18
N VAL A 98 22.14 -4.28 8.01
CA VAL A 98 21.86 -5.26 6.96
C VAL A 98 22.08 -4.60 5.61
N SER A 99 22.75 -5.29 4.67
CA SER A 99 23.01 -4.72 3.34
C SER A 99 21.75 -4.17 2.65
N TYR A 100 21.89 -3.01 2.00
CA TYR A 100 20.83 -2.37 1.22
C TYR A 100 20.08 -3.35 0.31
N LYS A 101 20.80 -4.22 -0.41
CA LYS A 101 20.22 -5.22 -1.31
C LYS A 101 19.27 -6.18 -0.58
N THR A 102 19.58 -6.54 0.66
CA THR A 102 18.75 -7.44 1.47
C THR A 102 17.52 -6.70 2.01
N VAL A 103 17.69 -5.50 2.56
CA VAL A 103 16.57 -4.63 2.98
C VAL A 103 15.62 -4.38 1.82
N TYR A 104 16.14 -3.95 0.68
CA TYR A 104 15.38 -3.70 -0.53
C TYR A 104 14.55 -4.92 -0.94
N ARG A 105 15.16 -6.10 -1.09
CA ARG A 105 14.44 -7.32 -1.51
C ARG A 105 13.31 -7.69 -0.55
N ARG A 106 13.54 -7.54 0.75
CA ARG A 106 12.63 -7.99 1.80
C ARG A 106 11.49 -7.01 2.02
N VAL A 107 11.76 -5.71 2.03
CA VAL A 107 10.71 -4.69 2.02
C VAL A 107 9.88 -4.82 0.74
N GLN A 108 10.50 -4.98 -0.44
CA GLN A 108 9.73 -5.21 -1.68
C GLN A 108 8.91 -6.50 -1.68
N ARG A 109 9.35 -7.55 -0.96
CA ARG A 109 8.54 -8.76 -0.76
C ARG A 109 7.34 -8.47 0.14
N PHE A 110 7.54 -7.74 1.23
CA PHE A 110 6.48 -7.28 2.13
C PHE A 110 5.44 -6.42 1.39
N LEU A 111 5.88 -5.39 0.66
CA LEU A 111 5.00 -4.47 -0.05
C LEU A 111 4.15 -5.15 -1.14
N ARG A 112 4.67 -6.20 -1.76
CA ARG A 112 3.94 -6.98 -2.77
C ARG A 112 2.89 -7.91 -2.17
N ALA A 113 3.07 -8.32 -0.91
CA ALA A 113 2.11 -9.13 -0.19
C ALA A 113 0.94 -8.29 0.38
N LEU A 114 1.06 -6.96 0.39
CA LEU A 114 -0.05 -6.09 0.79
C LEU A 114 -1.17 -6.18 -0.25
N ASP A 115 -2.40 -6.21 0.25
CA ASP A 115 -3.61 -6.24 -0.56
C ASP A 115 -3.70 -5.05 -1.51
N ALA A 116 -4.30 -5.28 -2.68
CA ALA A 116 -4.71 -4.18 -3.54
C ALA A 116 -5.90 -3.45 -2.90
N PRO A 117 -5.98 -2.11 -2.99
CA PRO A 117 -7.25 -1.43 -2.77
C PRO A 117 -8.31 -2.00 -3.72
N GLN A 118 -9.46 -2.31 -3.18
CA GLN A 118 -10.69 -2.52 -3.94
C GLN A 118 -11.69 -1.51 -3.37
N PRO A 119 -11.90 -0.37 -4.05
CA PRO A 119 -12.88 0.61 -3.63
C PRO A 119 -14.26 -0.04 -3.57
N GLN A 120 -14.90 0.02 -2.41
CA GLN A 120 -16.31 -0.31 -2.22
C GLN A 120 -16.98 0.99 -1.80
N LEU A 121 -17.65 1.65 -2.75
CA LEU A 121 -18.08 3.03 -2.60
C LEU A 121 -19.51 3.11 -2.08
N GLU A 122 -19.73 3.90 -1.03
CA GLU A 122 -21.06 4.26 -0.54
C GLU A 122 -21.51 5.62 -1.08
N GLY A 123 -20.63 6.62 -1.05
CA GLY A 123 -20.92 7.95 -1.59
C GLY A 123 -21.40 8.96 -0.56
N PRO A 124 -21.43 10.26 -0.92
CA PRO A 124 -20.81 10.86 -2.12
C PRO A 124 -19.30 10.66 -2.19
N VAL A 125 -18.72 10.62 -3.39
CA VAL A 125 -17.28 10.33 -3.60
C VAL A 125 -16.58 11.53 -4.22
N GLU A 126 -15.47 11.98 -3.61
CA GLU A 126 -14.53 12.87 -4.30
C GLU A 126 -13.54 12.02 -5.12
N ILE A 127 -13.23 12.44 -6.34
CA ILE A 127 -12.17 11.86 -7.17
C ILE A 127 -11.30 12.95 -7.79
N ASP A 128 -9.99 12.78 -7.69
CA ASP A 128 -8.99 13.68 -8.27
C ASP A 128 -7.72 12.89 -8.61
N GLU A 129 -6.88 13.44 -9.48
CA GLU A 129 -5.63 12.84 -9.91
C GLU A 129 -4.39 13.66 -9.55
N LEU A 130 -3.34 12.94 -9.16
CA LEU A 130 -1.99 13.51 -9.12
C LEU A 130 -1.04 12.76 -10.04
N TYR A 131 -0.02 13.47 -10.52
CA TYR A 131 0.95 12.89 -11.43
C TYR A 131 2.29 12.65 -10.74
N VAL A 132 2.71 11.37 -10.70
CA VAL A 132 3.95 10.93 -10.06
C VAL A 132 5.02 10.61 -11.10
N LYS A 133 6.17 11.27 -10.96
CA LYS A 133 7.37 10.99 -11.77
C LYS A 133 7.90 9.59 -11.45
N THR A 134 7.85 8.69 -12.41
CA THR A 134 8.26 7.29 -12.27
C THR A 134 9.03 6.82 -13.49
N GLY A 135 10.31 6.50 -13.31
CA GLY A 135 11.17 6.06 -14.41
C GLY A 135 11.11 4.55 -14.67
N LEU A 136 11.98 4.08 -15.56
CA LEU A 136 12.24 2.66 -15.83
C LEU A 136 13.36 2.07 -14.96
N LYS A 137 13.61 2.64 -13.76
CA LYS A 137 14.75 2.22 -12.91
C LYS A 137 14.70 0.72 -12.58
N GLY A 138 15.84 0.05 -12.75
CA GLY A 138 16.00 -1.38 -12.46
C GLY A 138 15.37 -2.31 -13.50
N ARG A 139 15.21 -1.84 -14.74
CA ARG A 139 14.90 -2.63 -15.94
C ARG A 139 15.85 -2.25 -17.07
N GLU A 140 15.89 -3.11 -18.09
CA GLU A 140 16.43 -2.74 -19.40
C GLU A 140 15.72 -1.50 -19.90
N ARG A 141 16.49 -0.59 -20.48
CA ARG A 141 15.98 0.72 -20.88
C ARG A 141 15.78 0.69 -22.38
N ASP A 142 14.57 0.98 -22.81
CA ASP A 142 14.24 1.17 -24.23
C ASP A 142 14.74 2.53 -24.75
N ARG A 143 15.43 3.31 -23.90
CA ARG A 143 15.97 4.63 -24.21
C ARG A 143 17.22 4.99 -23.40
N PRO A 144 18.09 5.89 -23.90
CA PRO A 144 19.23 6.42 -23.14
C PRO A 144 18.81 7.06 -21.81
N SER A 145 19.74 7.12 -20.84
CA SER A 145 19.51 7.90 -19.61
C SER A 145 19.25 9.37 -19.95
N ARG A 146 18.25 9.95 -19.31
CA ARG A 146 18.07 11.40 -19.32
C ARG A 146 19.21 12.08 -18.55
N SER A 147 19.78 13.14 -19.11
CA SER A 147 20.79 13.98 -18.45
C SER A 147 20.22 14.79 -17.29
N ARG A 148 18.91 15.09 -17.32
CA ARG A 148 18.19 15.84 -16.27
C ARG A 148 16.89 15.14 -15.89
N GLY A 149 16.43 15.39 -14.66
CA GLY A 149 15.11 14.95 -14.21
C GLY A 149 13.99 15.62 -14.99
N LEU A 150 12.81 15.00 -15.03
CA LEU A 150 11.61 15.59 -15.62
C LEU A 150 11.34 16.98 -15.00
N SER A 151 11.28 18.03 -15.81
CA SER A 151 11.01 19.41 -15.37
C SER A 151 9.58 19.85 -15.65
N THR A 152 8.88 19.22 -16.60
CA THR A 152 7.53 19.64 -17.03
C THR A 152 6.51 19.55 -15.89
N ARG A 153 5.88 20.69 -15.59
CA ARG A 153 4.72 20.80 -14.69
C ARG A 153 3.47 20.21 -15.38
N GLY A 154 2.38 20.06 -14.64
CA GLY A 154 1.09 19.61 -15.19
C GLY A 154 0.95 18.09 -15.33
N ARG A 155 0.11 17.65 -16.26
CA ARG A 155 -0.23 16.23 -16.50
C ARG A 155 0.94 15.49 -17.18
N GLY A 156 0.85 14.17 -17.27
CA GLY A 156 1.80 13.35 -18.00
C GLY A 156 1.26 11.97 -18.34
N SER A 157 1.97 11.25 -19.20
CA SER A 157 1.58 9.90 -19.60
C SER A 157 2.52 8.82 -19.07
N TYR A 158 2.08 7.57 -19.21
CA TYR A 158 2.93 6.41 -18.97
C TYR A 158 4.25 6.54 -19.75
N GLU A 159 4.24 6.88 -21.04
CA GLU A 159 5.46 7.00 -21.87
C GLU A 159 6.41 8.12 -21.42
N GLN A 160 5.85 9.20 -20.87
CA GLN A 160 6.60 10.34 -20.38
C GLN A 160 7.26 10.10 -19.01
N ASP A 161 7.10 8.93 -18.39
CA ASP A 161 7.55 8.62 -17.03
C ASP A 161 6.81 9.43 -15.96
N LYS A 162 5.53 9.72 -16.19
CA LYS A 162 4.71 10.52 -15.28
C LYS A 162 3.29 9.96 -15.24
N LEU A 163 3.07 9.04 -14.32
CA LEU A 163 1.81 8.28 -14.23
C LEU A 163 0.76 9.06 -13.45
N PRO A 164 -0.52 9.01 -13.88
CA PRO A 164 -1.63 9.42 -13.04
C PRO A 164 -1.77 8.45 -11.86
N VAL A 165 -2.08 9.02 -10.70
CA VAL A 165 -2.46 8.32 -9.48
C VAL A 165 -3.74 8.97 -9.00
N PHE A 166 -4.82 8.20 -9.06
CA PHE A 166 -6.13 8.63 -8.61
C PHE A 166 -6.22 8.53 -7.10
N ILE A 167 -6.80 9.57 -6.51
CA ILE A 167 -7.26 9.57 -5.13
C ILE A 167 -8.77 9.50 -5.17
N LEU A 168 -9.34 8.56 -4.44
CA LEU A 168 -10.78 8.51 -4.19
C LEU A 168 -11.01 8.74 -2.71
N ALA A 169 -11.96 9.60 -2.39
CA ALA A 169 -12.40 9.85 -1.04
C ALA A 169 -13.91 9.62 -0.92
N ASP A 170 -14.27 8.45 -0.41
CA ASP A 170 -15.66 8.14 -0.10
C ASP A 170 -16.06 8.85 1.19
N ARG A 171 -17.00 9.80 1.09
CA ARG A 171 -17.45 10.60 2.22
C ARG A 171 -18.39 9.81 3.14
N GLY A 172 -19.15 8.85 2.62
CA GLY A 172 -20.04 7.99 3.40
C GLY A 172 -19.29 7.09 4.37
N THR A 173 -18.27 6.37 3.87
CA THR A 173 -17.45 5.47 4.70
C THR A 173 -16.28 6.17 5.40
N GLY A 174 -15.84 7.31 4.88
CA GLY A 174 -14.59 7.95 5.29
C GLY A 174 -13.33 7.23 4.78
N ASP A 175 -13.46 6.26 3.86
CA ASP A 175 -12.34 5.56 3.27
C ASP A 175 -11.65 6.35 2.15
N ARG A 176 -10.35 6.10 2.00
CA ARG A 176 -9.48 6.82 1.07
C ARG A 176 -8.65 5.82 0.29
N TYR A 177 -8.69 5.92 -1.04
CA TYR A 177 -7.99 5.02 -1.95
C TYR A 177 -6.95 5.78 -2.75
N VAL A 178 -5.84 5.11 -3.07
CA VAL A 178 -4.73 5.68 -3.85
C VAL A 178 -4.30 4.68 -4.91
N ILE A 179 -4.69 4.92 -6.16
CA ILE A 179 -4.65 3.92 -7.22
C ILE A 179 -3.85 4.47 -8.40
N PRO A 180 -2.66 3.93 -8.69
CA PRO A 180 -1.92 4.30 -9.88
C PRO A 180 -2.60 3.70 -11.12
N ALA A 181 -2.72 4.50 -12.17
CA ALA A 181 -3.27 4.08 -13.45
C ALA A 181 -2.26 4.27 -14.60
N LYS A 182 -2.51 3.63 -15.73
CA LYS A 182 -1.70 3.81 -16.94
C LYS A 182 -2.09 5.09 -17.69
N ALA A 183 -3.36 5.45 -17.64
CA ALA A 183 -3.95 6.61 -18.29
C ALA A 183 -4.99 7.24 -17.36
N ALA A 184 -5.33 8.48 -17.64
CA ALA A 184 -6.45 9.18 -17.02
C ALA A 184 -7.49 9.43 -18.11
N ASP A 185 -8.22 8.38 -18.43
CA ASP A 185 -9.26 8.34 -19.45
C ASP A 185 -10.58 7.87 -18.82
N GLU A 186 -11.67 8.04 -19.57
CA GLU A 186 -13.02 7.66 -19.16
C GLU A 186 -13.09 6.20 -18.70
N SER A 187 -12.51 5.28 -19.46
CA SER A 187 -12.54 3.84 -19.13
C SER A 187 -11.92 3.56 -17.76
N THR A 188 -10.83 4.24 -17.44
CA THR A 188 -10.16 4.14 -16.14
C THR A 188 -11.04 4.72 -15.04
N ILE A 189 -11.63 5.89 -15.25
CA ILE A 189 -12.49 6.57 -14.27
C ILE A 189 -13.71 5.71 -13.95
N ARG A 190 -14.41 5.19 -14.97
CA ARG A 190 -15.56 4.29 -14.80
C ARG A 190 -15.19 3.03 -14.04
N LEU A 191 -14.04 2.42 -14.33
CA LEU A 191 -13.55 1.24 -13.59
C LEU A 191 -13.28 1.53 -12.11
N LEU A 192 -12.82 2.74 -11.78
CA LEU A 192 -12.57 3.14 -10.39
C LEU A 192 -13.86 3.37 -9.59
N LEU A 193 -14.95 3.72 -10.28
CA LEU A 193 -16.27 4.00 -9.70
C LEU A 193 -17.28 2.84 -9.85
N ALA A 194 -16.84 1.71 -10.40
CA ALA A 194 -17.72 0.60 -10.77
C ALA A 194 -18.32 -0.16 -9.57
N ASP A 195 -17.52 -0.37 -8.51
CA ASP A 195 -17.94 -1.14 -7.34
C ASP A 195 -18.54 -0.20 -6.27
N ARG A 196 -19.84 0.04 -6.41
CA ARG A 196 -20.63 0.97 -5.59
C ARG A 196 -21.92 0.34 -5.09
N LYS A 197 -22.43 0.84 -3.96
CA LYS A 197 -23.68 0.34 -3.37
C LYS A 197 -24.94 0.94 -4.02
N GLU A 198 -24.90 2.22 -4.35
CA GLU A 198 -26.04 2.94 -4.92
C GLU A 198 -26.04 2.82 -6.45
N GLU A 199 -27.24 2.77 -7.05
CA GLU A 199 -27.37 2.68 -8.52
C GLU A 199 -26.85 3.96 -9.19
N SER A 200 -27.24 5.12 -8.65
CA SER A 200 -26.71 6.43 -8.99
C SER A 200 -25.73 6.90 -7.90
N LEU A 201 -24.56 7.40 -8.30
CA LEU A 201 -23.51 7.84 -7.38
C LEU A 201 -23.20 9.33 -7.56
N THR A 202 -23.32 10.11 -6.48
CA THR A 202 -22.82 11.49 -6.49
C THR A 202 -21.29 11.51 -6.48
N VAL A 203 -20.69 12.19 -7.45
CA VAL A 203 -19.24 12.27 -7.66
C VAL A 203 -18.78 13.73 -7.74
N TYR A 204 -17.91 14.12 -6.81
CA TYR A 204 -17.26 15.41 -6.81
C TYR A 204 -15.92 15.36 -7.55
N THR A 205 -15.76 16.21 -8.57
CA THR A 205 -14.52 16.31 -9.37
C THR A 205 -13.99 17.74 -9.46
N ASP A 206 -12.80 17.90 -10.03
CA ASP A 206 -12.37 19.19 -10.55
C ASP A 206 -12.91 19.41 -11.99
N GLY A 207 -12.52 20.52 -12.62
CA GLY A 207 -12.83 20.82 -14.02
C GLY A 207 -12.04 20.01 -15.06
N PHE A 208 -11.47 18.85 -14.72
CA PHE A 208 -10.75 18.05 -15.70
C PHE A 208 -11.72 17.37 -16.68
N ARG A 209 -11.52 17.67 -17.96
CA ARG A 209 -12.24 17.09 -19.11
C ARG A 209 -12.40 15.58 -19.14
N ALA A 210 -11.52 14.81 -18.50
CA ALA A 210 -11.66 13.35 -18.47
C ALA A 210 -12.91 12.90 -17.67
N TYR A 211 -13.47 13.77 -16.84
CA TYR A 211 -14.70 13.52 -16.08
C TYR A 211 -15.98 13.96 -16.83
N GLU A 212 -15.89 14.73 -17.93
CA GLU A 212 -17.04 15.17 -18.75
C GLU A 212 -18.00 14.01 -19.12
N PRO A 213 -17.52 12.81 -19.52
CA PRO A 213 -18.42 11.71 -19.89
C PRO A 213 -19.28 11.15 -18.74
N LEU A 214 -19.04 11.54 -17.49
CA LEU A 214 -19.91 11.17 -16.37
C LEU A 214 -21.23 11.95 -16.40
N ASP A 215 -21.26 13.14 -17.00
CA ASP A 215 -22.47 13.98 -17.09
C ASP A 215 -23.53 13.37 -18.04
N GLU A 216 -23.10 12.46 -18.93
CA GLU A 216 -23.94 11.80 -19.94
C GLU A 216 -24.52 10.45 -19.46
N ASP A 217 -24.20 10.02 -18.24
CA ASP A 217 -24.59 8.72 -17.70
C ASP A 217 -25.41 8.87 -16.42
N ASP A 218 -26.68 8.48 -16.47
CA ASP A 218 -27.63 8.54 -15.35
C ASP A 218 -27.17 7.75 -14.11
N ALA A 219 -26.18 6.87 -14.25
CA ALA A 219 -25.51 6.19 -13.14
C ALA A 219 -24.67 7.12 -12.25
N PHE A 220 -24.41 8.36 -12.66
CA PHE A 220 -23.61 9.33 -11.94
C PHE A 220 -24.32 10.68 -11.83
N ASP A 221 -24.22 11.28 -10.66
CA ASP A 221 -24.58 12.68 -10.43
C ASP A 221 -23.28 13.45 -10.20
N ARG A 222 -22.73 14.03 -11.27
CA ARG A 222 -21.43 14.71 -11.21
C ARG A 222 -21.61 16.17 -10.89
N GLU A 223 -20.95 16.60 -9.81
CA GLU A 223 -20.81 18.01 -9.43
C GLU A 223 -19.32 18.35 -9.40
N TYR A 224 -18.94 19.56 -9.84
CA TYR A 224 -17.52 19.91 -9.97
C TYR A 224 -17.25 21.37 -9.64
N VAL A 225 -15.99 21.65 -9.29
CA VAL A 225 -15.46 23.01 -9.11
C VAL A 225 -14.33 23.30 -10.10
N VAL A 226 -14.22 24.55 -10.57
CA VAL A 226 -13.18 24.95 -11.53
C VAL A 226 -12.12 25.79 -10.83
N HIS A 227 -11.03 25.13 -10.41
CA HIS A 227 -9.90 25.80 -9.74
C HIS A 227 -9.21 26.88 -10.58
N GLY A 228 -9.29 26.79 -11.91
CA GLY A 228 -8.74 27.80 -12.82
C GLY A 228 -9.36 29.18 -12.65
N ASP A 229 -10.60 29.23 -12.17
CA ASP A 229 -11.39 30.46 -12.01
C ASP A 229 -11.36 30.98 -10.55
N GLY A 230 -10.54 30.36 -9.69
CA GLY A 230 -10.41 30.72 -8.27
C GLY A 230 -11.49 30.11 -7.37
N GLU A 231 -12.30 29.19 -7.90
CA GLU A 231 -13.30 28.44 -7.15
C GLU A 231 -12.70 27.15 -6.57
N TYR A 232 -12.78 26.99 -5.25
CA TYR A 232 -12.20 25.84 -4.53
C TYR A 232 -13.25 25.01 -3.80
N ALA A 233 -14.46 25.55 -3.62
CA ALA A 233 -15.62 24.85 -3.08
C ALA A 233 -16.89 25.63 -3.44
N ASP A 234 -17.96 24.91 -3.79
CA ASP A 234 -19.32 25.42 -3.82
C ASP A 234 -20.19 24.57 -2.88
N GLY A 235 -20.50 25.11 -1.69
CA GLY A 235 -21.14 24.33 -0.62
C GLY A 235 -20.36 23.05 -0.27
N ASP A 236 -21.00 21.90 -0.48
CA ASP A 236 -20.40 20.57 -0.28
C ASP A 236 -19.58 20.07 -1.48
N VAL A 237 -19.66 20.74 -2.65
CA VAL A 237 -18.96 20.37 -3.88
C VAL A 237 -17.50 20.80 -3.80
N HIS A 238 -16.61 19.84 -3.54
CA HIS A 238 -15.16 20.06 -3.55
C HIS A 238 -14.38 18.74 -3.58
N VAL A 239 -13.10 18.80 -3.96
CA VAL A 239 -12.15 17.68 -3.92
C VAL A 239 -11.03 17.85 -2.87
N ASN A 240 -11.22 18.75 -1.90
CA ASN A 240 -10.23 19.09 -0.86
C ASN A 240 -9.67 17.87 -0.11
N THR A 241 -10.48 16.83 0.11
CA THR A 241 -9.99 15.64 0.79
C THR A 241 -9.03 14.85 -0.08
N CYS A 242 -9.34 14.75 -1.37
CA CYS A 242 -8.44 14.15 -2.34
C CYS A 242 -7.12 14.93 -2.46
N GLU A 243 -7.17 16.25 -2.54
CA GLU A 243 -5.97 17.10 -2.62
C GLU A 243 -5.07 16.95 -1.39
N SER A 244 -5.67 17.00 -0.20
CA SER A 244 -4.98 16.80 1.07
C SER A 244 -4.32 15.41 1.13
N HIS A 245 -5.05 14.37 0.74
CA HIS A 245 -4.52 13.01 0.71
C HIS A 245 -3.43 12.83 -0.36
N GLY A 246 -3.56 13.51 -1.50
CA GLY A 246 -2.55 13.56 -2.55
C GLY A 246 -1.25 14.24 -2.10
N SER A 247 -1.33 15.31 -1.31
CA SER A 247 -0.16 15.93 -0.66
C SER A 247 0.57 14.97 0.29
N LEU A 248 -0.20 14.21 1.08
CA LEU A 248 0.36 13.16 1.94
C LEU A 248 1.00 12.02 1.13
N ALA A 249 0.41 11.63 0.00
CA ALA A 249 0.98 10.61 -0.89
C ALA A 249 2.31 11.07 -1.50
N ARG A 250 2.42 12.35 -1.91
CA ARG A 250 3.70 12.93 -2.39
C ARG A 250 4.75 12.94 -1.28
N SER A 251 4.36 13.36 -0.07
CA SER A 251 5.24 13.35 1.12
C SER A 251 5.70 11.93 1.48
N TRP A 252 4.81 10.95 1.36
CA TRP A 252 5.14 9.54 1.52
C TRP A 252 6.21 9.07 0.53
N LEU A 253 6.06 9.38 -0.76
CA LEU A 253 6.99 8.93 -1.80
C LEU A 253 8.37 9.63 -1.76
N SER A 254 8.46 10.79 -1.13
CA SER A 254 9.66 11.66 -1.14
C SER A 254 10.96 10.97 -0.68
N PRO A 255 11.00 10.18 0.43
CA PRO A 255 12.22 9.49 0.86
C PRO A 255 12.59 8.30 -0.04
N HIS A 256 11.67 7.81 -0.86
CA HIS A 256 11.82 6.61 -1.68
C HIS A 256 12.26 6.90 -3.12
N ARG A 257 12.92 8.04 -3.36
CA ARG A 257 13.23 8.59 -4.69
C ARG A 257 13.66 7.53 -5.71
N GLY A 258 13.07 7.61 -6.91
CA GLY A 258 13.40 6.70 -8.01
C GLY A 258 12.57 5.41 -8.03
N VAL A 259 11.38 5.42 -7.44
CA VAL A 259 10.37 4.37 -7.66
C VAL A 259 10.10 4.25 -9.16
N SER A 260 10.17 3.03 -9.69
CA SER A 260 9.84 2.77 -11.10
C SER A 260 8.34 2.56 -11.27
N LYS A 261 7.84 2.71 -12.51
CA LYS A 261 6.42 2.50 -12.83
C LYS A 261 5.88 1.18 -12.29
N ALA A 262 6.60 0.09 -12.57
CA ALA A 262 6.26 -1.27 -12.14
C ALA A 262 6.30 -1.48 -10.61
N LYS A 263 6.91 -0.57 -9.86
CA LYS A 263 7.03 -0.65 -8.41
C LYS A 263 6.19 0.41 -7.69
N LEU A 264 5.52 1.32 -8.40
CA LEU A 264 4.72 2.36 -7.76
C LEU A 264 3.58 1.78 -6.92
N THR A 265 2.85 0.80 -7.45
CA THR A 265 1.70 0.20 -6.77
C THR A 265 2.05 -0.37 -5.37
N PRO A 266 3.09 -1.21 -5.19
CA PRO A 266 3.51 -1.65 -3.85
C PRO A 266 3.79 -0.52 -2.85
N TYR A 267 4.35 0.62 -3.29
CA TYR A 267 4.60 1.75 -2.38
C TYR A 267 3.31 2.46 -1.98
N LEU A 268 2.35 2.58 -2.90
CA LEU A 268 1.04 3.18 -2.61
C LEU A 268 0.16 2.28 -1.74
N ARG A 269 0.26 0.95 -1.89
CA ARG A 269 -0.36 -0.01 -0.94
C ARG A 269 0.15 0.18 0.49
N ALA A 270 1.45 0.40 0.66
CA ALA A 270 1.99 0.73 1.98
C ALA A 270 1.50 2.08 2.53
N PHE A 271 1.30 3.08 1.66
CA PHE A 271 0.70 4.36 2.06
C PHE A 271 -0.73 4.18 2.58
N GLN A 272 -1.54 3.34 1.91
CA GLN A 272 -2.88 3.02 2.38
C GLN A 272 -2.86 2.28 3.72
N LEU A 273 -1.99 1.25 3.86
CA LEU A 273 -1.79 0.57 5.14
C LEU A 273 -1.39 1.56 6.24
N ARG A 274 -0.51 2.52 5.91
CA ARG A 274 -0.07 3.55 6.84
C ARG A 274 -1.26 4.30 7.43
N ARG A 275 -2.25 4.73 6.63
CA ARG A 275 -3.45 5.41 7.13
C ARG A 275 -4.16 4.60 8.24
N ARG A 276 -4.27 3.28 8.04
CA ARG A 276 -4.91 2.36 8.99
C ARG A 276 -4.14 2.17 10.30
N VAL A 277 -2.83 2.45 10.33
CA VAL A 277 -1.97 2.16 11.51
C VAL A 277 -1.30 3.39 12.13
N TYR A 278 -1.27 4.54 11.46
CA TYR A 278 -0.46 5.67 11.91
C TYR A 278 -0.94 6.28 13.24
N ARG A 279 -2.27 6.33 13.47
CA ARG A 279 -2.88 6.80 14.73
C ARG A 279 -3.06 5.70 15.79
N LYS A 280 -2.78 4.43 15.45
CA LYS A 280 -2.94 3.33 16.41
C LYS A 280 -1.84 3.34 17.48
N PRO A 281 -2.13 2.83 18.70
CA PRO A 281 -1.11 2.50 19.68
C PRO A 281 -0.04 1.59 19.07
N GLY A 282 1.24 1.76 19.46
CA GLY A 282 2.35 1.08 18.77
C GLY A 282 2.27 -0.44 18.77
N LYS A 283 1.73 -1.06 19.83
CA LYS A 283 1.50 -2.51 19.88
C LYS A 283 0.43 -2.96 18.88
N GLU A 284 -0.67 -2.21 18.77
CA GLU A 284 -1.76 -2.52 17.84
C GLU A 284 -1.36 -2.28 16.38
N ALA A 285 -0.60 -1.22 16.11
CA ALA A 285 0.01 -1.00 14.81
C ALA A 285 0.94 -2.17 14.43
N LEU A 286 1.79 -2.62 15.36
CA LEU A 286 2.71 -3.73 15.12
C LEU A 286 2.00 -5.09 14.96
N LYS A 287 0.80 -5.29 15.50
CA LYS A 287 -0.03 -6.47 15.19
C LYS A 287 -0.65 -6.37 13.79
N THR A 288 -1.12 -5.17 13.41
CA THR A 288 -1.83 -4.93 12.15
C THR A 288 -0.91 -5.07 10.94
N ILE A 289 0.29 -4.49 10.98
CA ILE A 289 1.24 -4.46 9.86
C ILE A 289 1.65 -5.84 9.32
N PRO A 290 2.11 -6.81 10.15
CA PRO A 290 2.43 -8.13 9.66
C PRO A 290 1.18 -8.90 9.25
N LYS A 291 0.03 -8.71 9.93
CA LYS A 291 -1.24 -9.38 9.59
C LYS A 291 -1.62 -9.19 8.12
N THR A 292 -1.42 -7.99 7.58
CA THR A 292 -1.75 -7.65 6.19
C THR A 292 -0.78 -8.21 5.15
N ALA A 293 0.21 -9.01 5.56
CA ALA A 293 1.23 -9.58 4.68
C ALA A 293 1.50 -11.07 4.98
N LEU A 294 0.61 -11.74 5.72
CA LEU A 294 0.64 -13.16 6.06
C LEU A 294 -0.41 -13.93 5.26
#